data_AF-A0A3D5Q6K5-F1
#
_entry.id   AF-A0A3D5Q6K5-F1
#
_cell.length_a   1.000
_cell.length_b   1.000
_cell.length_c   1.000
_cell.angle_alpha   90.00
_cell.angle_beta   90.00
_cell.angle_gamma   90.00
#
_symmetry.space_group_name_H-M   'P 1'
#
loop_
_entity.id
_entity.type
_entity.pdbx_description
1 polymer ?
#
loop_
_entity_poly.entity_id
_entity_poly.type
_entity_poly.pdbx_seq_one_letter_code
_entity_poly.pdbx_strand_id
1 'polypeptide(L)'
;MENETLKTIFVILGSASLLLSFTTLILTVSVFFRKIEEAESKVATPGKQMDGIKRIWGDGLVGRWFRAGHLWMFFVFREIPRIGNYLEQKLGDEKEPVPSSLKLWAIMPVTTFLLFFGLFILSAWFLDL
;
A
#
# COMPACT_ATOMS: atom_id res chain seq x y z
N MET A 1 -14.96 -15.41 -33.03
CA MET A 1 -15.89 -14.89 -32.00
C MET A 1 -15.28 -14.95 -30.61
N GLU A 2 -14.80 -16.11 -30.16
CA GLU A 2 -14.28 -16.28 -28.78
C GLU A 2 -13.15 -15.30 -28.40
N ASN A 3 -12.21 -15.05 -29.32
CA ASN A 3 -11.08 -14.14 -29.09
C ASN A 3 -11.51 -12.66 -28.96
N GLU A 4 -12.49 -12.22 -29.73
CA GLU A 4 -13.02 -10.84 -29.67
C GLU A 4 -13.80 -10.59 -28.37
N THR A 5 -14.59 -11.58 -27.92
CA THR A 5 -15.26 -11.52 -26.62
C THR A 5 -14.25 -11.48 -25.48
N LEU A 6 -13.19 -12.30 -25.55
CA LEU A 6 -12.15 -12.35 -24.52
C LEU A 6 -11.39 -11.03 -24.44
N LYS A 7 -10.97 -10.46 -25.57
CA LYS A 7 -10.36 -9.12 -25.63
C LYS A 7 -11.26 -8.04 -25.05
N THR A 8 -12.55 -8.06 -25.36
CA THR A 8 -13.53 -7.10 -24.80
C THR A 8 -13.60 -7.20 -23.28
N ILE A 9 -13.60 -8.41 -22.71
CA ILE A 9 -13.57 -8.62 -21.26
C ILE A 9 -12.29 -8.04 -20.65
N PHE A 10 -11.13 -8.29 -21.23
CA PHE A 10 -9.86 -7.76 -20.71
C PHE A 10 -9.76 -6.24 -20.82
N VAL A 11 -10.33 -5.63 -21.86
CA VAL A 11 -10.41 -4.16 -21.97
C VAL A 11 -11.28 -3.60 -20.84
N ILE A 12 -12.46 -4.16 -20.60
CA ILE A 12 -13.36 -3.72 -19.53
C ILE A 12 -12.69 -3.93 -18.16
N LEU A 13 -12.11 -5.11 -17.94
CA LEU A 13 -11.44 -5.47 -16.69
C LEU A 13 -10.24 -4.56 -16.41
N GLY A 14 -9.39 -4.31 -17.40
CA GLY A 14 -8.25 -3.41 -17.28
C GLY A 14 -8.70 -1.98 -16.97
N SER A 15 -9.67 -1.47 -17.72
CA SER A 15 -10.23 -0.12 -17.53
C SER A 15 -10.84 0.06 -16.14
N ALA A 16 -11.67 -0.89 -15.71
CA ALA A 16 -12.32 -0.87 -14.40
C ALA A 16 -11.29 -0.99 -13.26
N SER A 17 -10.30 -1.87 -13.41
CA SER A 17 -9.23 -2.05 -12.41
C SER A 17 -8.37 -0.81 -12.30
N LEU A 18 -8.08 -0.12 -13.40
CA LEU A 18 -7.36 1.15 -13.38
C LEU A 18 -8.13 2.22 -12.61
N LEU A 19 -9.41 2.41 -12.93
CA LEU A 19 -10.28 3.37 -12.22
C LEU A 19 -10.38 3.06 -10.71
N LEU A 20 -10.54 1.78 -10.36
CA LEU A 20 -10.58 1.34 -8.97
C LEU A 20 -9.26 1.56 -8.25
N SER A 21 -8.12 1.30 -8.90
CA SER A 21 -6.79 1.55 -8.33
C SER A 21 -6.60 3.05 -8.02
N PHE A 22 -6.86 3.93 -8.98
CA PHE A 22 -6.78 5.39 -8.76
C PHE A 22 -7.73 5.88 -7.68
N THR A 23 -8.96 5.39 -7.66
CA THR A 23 -9.94 5.72 -6.60
C THR A 23 -9.40 5.29 -5.23
N THR A 24 -8.87 4.08 -5.13
CA THR A 24 -8.29 3.56 -3.89
C THR A 24 -7.07 4.39 -3.45
N LEU A 25 -6.22 4.82 -4.38
CA LEU A 25 -5.09 5.70 -4.10
C LEU A 25 -5.56 7.04 -3.52
N ILE A 26 -6.55 7.68 -4.14
CA ILE A 26 -7.12 8.94 -3.67
C ILE A 26 -7.72 8.77 -2.27
N LEU A 27 -8.50 7.71 -2.05
CA LEU A 27 -9.07 7.40 -0.74
C LEU A 27 -7.99 7.14 0.32
N THR A 28 -6.88 6.48 -0.07
CA THR A 28 -5.75 6.21 0.82
C THR A 28 -5.09 7.49 1.30
N VAL A 29 -4.76 8.41 0.39
CA VAL A 29 -4.05 9.66 0.73
C VAL A 29 -4.96 10.72 1.37
N SER A 30 -6.28 10.59 1.22
CA SER A 30 -7.26 11.58 1.70
C SER A 30 -7.96 11.11 2.97
N VAL A 31 -8.68 9.99 2.91
CA VAL A 31 -9.59 9.52 3.96
C VAL A 31 -8.85 8.62 4.96
N PHE A 32 -8.11 7.63 4.45
CA PHE A 32 -7.42 6.65 5.31
C PHE A 32 -6.10 7.17 5.86
N PHE A 33 -5.58 8.28 5.33
CA PHE A 33 -4.30 8.83 5.77
C PHE A 33 -4.27 9.13 7.27
N ARG A 34 -5.38 9.62 7.85
CA ARG A 34 -5.44 9.87 9.30
C ARG A 34 -5.26 8.60 10.13
N LYS A 35 -5.74 7.46 9.64
CA LYS A 35 -5.56 6.15 10.28
C LYS A 35 -4.16 5.59 10.06
N ILE A 36 -3.57 5.83 8.89
CA ILE A 36 -2.18 5.49 8.57
C ILE A 36 -1.23 6.28 9.48
N GLU A 37 -1.48 7.57 9.68
CA GLU A 37 -0.69 8.41 10.59
C GLU A 37 -0.84 7.97 12.06
N GLU A 38 -2.05 7.57 12.47
CA GLU A 38 -2.30 7.01 13.80
C GLU A 38 -1.52 5.71 14.02
N ALA A 39 -1.43 4.85 12.99
CA ALA A 39 -0.63 3.63 13.03
C ALA A 39 0.87 3.92 12.99
N GLU A 40 1.30 4.86 12.15
CA GLU A 40 2.68 5.28 12.02
C GLU A 40 3.20 5.88 13.33
N SER A 41 2.44 6.74 14.01
CA SER A 41 2.87 7.36 15.26
C SER A 41 3.12 6.35 16.39
N LYS A 42 2.48 5.17 16.35
CA LYS A 42 2.68 4.08 17.31
C LYS A 42 3.91 3.22 17.01
N VAL A 43 4.37 3.20 15.76
CA VAL A 43 5.50 2.39 15.30
C VAL A 43 6.77 3.22 15.08
N ALA A 44 6.61 4.51 14.76
CA ALA A 44 7.69 5.43 14.50
C ALA A 44 8.48 5.70 15.78
N THR A 45 9.61 5.02 15.92
CA THR A 45 10.59 5.31 16.96
C THR A 45 11.52 6.43 16.48
N PRO A 46 11.80 7.48 17.29
CA PRO A 46 12.70 8.56 16.90
C PRO A 46 14.06 8.03 16.42
N GLY A 47 14.50 8.47 15.23
CA GLY A 47 15.78 8.07 14.65
C GLY A 47 15.80 6.77 13.82
N LYS A 48 14.67 6.07 13.67
CA LYS A 48 14.54 4.91 12.76
C LYS A 48 13.91 5.31 11.40
N GLN A 49 13.93 4.42 10.40
CA GLN A 49 13.54 4.76 9.03
C GLN A 49 12.14 5.38 8.90
N MET A 50 11.16 4.99 9.71
CA MET A 50 9.81 5.58 9.65
C MET A 50 9.78 7.07 9.99
N ASP A 51 10.58 7.51 10.97
CA ASP A 51 10.73 8.94 11.32
C ASP A 51 11.47 9.71 10.20
N GLY A 52 12.47 9.05 9.59
CA GLY A 52 13.17 9.57 8.40
C GLY A 52 12.25 9.75 7.19
N ILE A 53 11.36 8.79 6.93
CA ILE A 53 10.41 8.84 5.81
C ILE A 53 9.43 9.99 6.01
N LYS A 54 8.91 10.21 7.22
CA LYS A 54 8.07 11.37 7.54
C LYS A 54 8.80 12.69 7.25
N ARG A 55 10.08 12.78 7.62
CA ARG A 55 10.91 13.98 7.40
C ARG A 55 11.27 14.23 5.93
N ILE A 56 11.48 13.17 5.14
CA ILE A 56 11.86 13.26 3.72
C ILE A 56 10.65 13.58 2.84
N TRP A 57 9.52 12.92 3.09
CA TRP A 57 8.35 12.96 2.19
C TRP A 57 7.26 13.95 2.62
N GLY A 58 7.23 14.35 3.90
CA GLY A 58 6.27 15.31 4.43
C GLY A 58 4.81 14.85 4.33
N ASP A 59 3.89 15.83 4.29
CA ASP A 59 2.44 15.60 4.28
C ASP A 59 1.77 15.85 2.91
N GLY A 60 2.56 16.00 1.84
CA GLY A 60 2.06 16.14 0.48
C GLY A 60 1.46 14.84 -0.07
N LEU A 61 0.58 14.91 -1.07
CA LEU A 61 -0.15 13.73 -1.60
C LEU A 61 0.76 12.54 -1.95
N VAL A 62 1.87 12.82 -2.63
CA VAL A 62 2.87 11.81 -2.98
C VAL A 62 3.54 11.25 -1.72
N GLY A 63 3.89 12.11 -0.76
CA GLY A 63 4.51 11.68 0.48
C GLY A 63 3.61 10.82 1.37
N ARG A 64 2.30 11.11 1.39
CA ARG A 64 1.28 10.30 2.07
C ARG A 64 1.22 8.88 1.52
N TRP A 65 1.30 8.73 0.20
CA TRP A 65 1.36 7.42 -0.45
C TRP A 65 2.64 6.66 -0.09
N PHE A 66 3.81 7.32 -0.15
CA PHE A 66 5.07 6.69 0.22
C PHE A 66 5.10 6.26 1.70
N ARG A 67 4.57 7.08 2.61
CA ARG A 67 4.42 6.72 4.03
C ARG A 67 3.50 5.51 4.21
N ALA A 68 2.36 5.48 3.53
CA ALA A 68 1.44 4.34 3.54
C ALA A 68 2.11 3.05 3.03
N GLY A 69 2.85 3.15 1.92
CA GLY A 69 3.56 2.00 1.32
C GLY A 69 4.67 1.44 2.21
N HIS A 70 5.44 2.31 2.87
CA HIS A 70 6.47 1.84 3.81
C HIS A 70 5.87 1.22 5.07
N LEU A 71 4.76 1.76 5.57
CA LEU A 71 4.03 1.18 6.69
C LEU A 71 3.43 -0.19 6.31
N TRP A 72 2.87 -0.31 5.11
CA TRP A 72 2.43 -1.60 4.55
C TRP A 72 3.58 -2.60 4.47
N MET A 73 4.73 -2.18 3.93
CA MET A 73 5.93 -3.01 3.85
C MET A 73 6.39 -3.46 5.24
N PHE A 74 6.36 -2.57 6.23
CA PHE A 74 6.68 -2.94 7.60
C PHE A 74 5.74 -4.03 8.14
N PHE A 75 4.41 -3.87 7.98
CA PHE A 75 3.47 -4.88 8.48
C PHE A 75 3.49 -6.20 7.72
N VAL A 76 3.72 -6.19 6.41
CA VAL A 76 3.72 -7.41 5.59
C VAL A 76 5.03 -8.17 5.72
N PHE A 77 6.18 -7.49 5.68
CA PHE A 77 7.47 -8.17 5.69
C PHE A 77 7.96 -8.54 7.10
N ARG A 78 7.41 -7.94 8.17
CA ARG A 78 7.79 -8.32 9.54
C ARG A 78 7.37 -9.74 9.93
N GLU A 79 6.28 -10.25 9.36
CA GLU A 79 5.80 -11.60 9.63
C GLU A 79 6.65 -12.68 8.96
N ILE A 80 7.62 -12.28 8.13
CA ILE A 80 8.54 -13.20 7.46
C ILE A 80 9.69 -13.55 8.42
N PRO A 81 9.83 -14.80 8.88
CA PRO A 81 10.74 -15.20 9.96
C PRO A 81 12.23 -14.95 9.66
N ARG A 82 12.61 -14.72 8.40
CA ARG A 82 13.99 -14.44 7.98
C ARG A 82 14.32 -12.95 7.86
N ILE A 83 13.32 -12.09 7.73
CA ILE A 83 13.46 -10.65 7.44
C ILE A 83 12.94 -9.80 8.60
N GLY A 84 12.00 -10.32 9.40
CA GLY A 84 11.36 -9.60 10.51
C GLY A 84 12.35 -9.02 11.52
N ASN A 85 13.32 -9.81 11.99
CA ASN A 85 14.34 -9.36 12.95
C ASN A 85 15.21 -8.20 12.40
N TYR A 86 15.47 -8.18 11.10
CA TYR A 86 16.21 -7.09 10.44
C TYR A 86 15.35 -5.82 10.30
N LEU A 87 14.05 -5.99 10.02
CA LEU A 87 13.11 -4.88 9.88
C LEU A 87 12.78 -4.23 11.22
N GLU A 88 12.62 -4.99 12.31
CA GLU A 88 12.45 -4.43 13.67
C GLU A 88 13.66 -3.60 14.11
N GLN A 89 14.87 -4.06 13.79
CA GLN A 89 16.08 -3.31 14.10
C GLN A 89 16.20 -2.01 13.29
N LYS A 90 15.75 -2.01 12.01
CA LYS A 90 16.01 -0.91 11.07
C LYS A 90 14.84 0.07 10.85
N LEU A 91 13.59 -0.38 10.88
CA LEU A 91 12.41 0.45 10.55
C LEU A 91 11.69 1.07 11.74
N GLY A 92 11.54 0.34 12.84
CA GLY A 92 10.73 0.77 13.98
C GLY A 92 10.64 -0.33 15.02
N ASP A 93 10.47 0.03 16.29
CA ASP A 93 10.13 -0.92 17.35
C ASP A 93 8.64 -0.77 17.69
N GLU A 94 7.90 -1.88 17.72
CA GLU A 94 6.49 -1.89 18.15
C GLU A 94 6.48 -1.94 19.69
N LYS A 95 6.84 -0.82 20.34
CA LYS A 95 6.89 -0.75 21.82
C LYS A 95 5.57 -1.13 22.49
N GLU A 96 4.45 -0.92 21.79
CA GLU A 96 3.12 -1.39 22.16
C GLU A 96 2.45 -2.05 20.95
N PRO A 97 1.79 -3.22 21.11
CA PRO A 97 1.16 -3.92 20.00
C PRO A 97 0.10 -3.04 19.34
N VAL A 98 0.30 -2.67 18.08
CA VAL A 98 -0.68 -1.87 17.34
C VAL A 98 -1.94 -2.73 17.17
N PRO A 99 -3.13 -2.21 17.50
CA PRO A 99 -4.37 -2.97 17.36
C PRO A 99 -4.55 -3.48 15.93
N SER A 100 -4.90 -4.75 15.79
CA SER A 100 -5.00 -5.44 14.49
C SER A 100 -5.97 -4.76 13.53
N SER A 101 -7.00 -4.08 14.04
CA SER A 101 -7.92 -3.27 13.24
C SER A 101 -7.21 -2.10 12.57
N LEU A 102 -6.31 -1.41 13.26
CA LEU A 102 -5.52 -0.29 12.73
C LEU A 102 -4.51 -0.78 11.68
N LYS A 103 -3.90 -1.95 11.91
CA LYS A 103 -3.06 -2.63 10.91
C LYS A 103 -3.85 -2.94 9.64
N LEU A 104 -5.04 -3.53 9.78
CA LEU A 104 -5.95 -3.80 8.66
C LEU A 104 -6.31 -2.54 7.89
N TRP A 105 -6.62 -1.43 8.56
CA TRP A 105 -6.92 -0.15 7.90
C TRP A 105 -5.73 0.48 7.18
N ALA A 106 -4.50 0.21 7.62
CA ALA A 106 -3.28 0.64 6.93
C ALA A 106 -2.90 -0.29 5.77
N ILE A 107 -3.13 -1.59 5.92
CA ILE A 107 -2.74 -2.61 4.93
C ILE A 107 -3.75 -2.67 3.78
N MET A 108 -5.05 -2.68 4.09
CA MET A 108 -6.12 -2.90 3.13
C MET A 108 -6.08 -1.93 1.94
N PRO A 109 -5.94 -0.60 2.11
CA PRO A 109 -5.96 0.34 0.99
C PRO A 109 -4.79 0.13 0.03
N VAL A 110 -3.59 -0.12 0.57
CA VAL A 110 -2.38 -0.34 -0.23
C VAL A 110 -2.43 -1.69 -0.94
N THR A 111 -2.88 -2.75 -0.27
CA THR A 111 -3.07 -4.07 -0.90
C THR A 111 -4.11 -4.00 -2.01
N THR A 112 -5.25 -3.36 -1.77
CA THR A 112 -6.31 -3.19 -2.76
C THR A 112 -5.82 -2.42 -3.99
N PHE A 113 -5.04 -1.35 -3.79
CA PHE A 113 -4.38 -0.64 -4.88
C PHE A 113 -3.46 -1.57 -5.69
N LEU A 114 -2.56 -2.30 -5.03
CA LEU A 114 -1.60 -3.18 -5.68
C LEU A 114 -2.27 -4.31 -6.47
N LEU A 115 -3.35 -4.88 -5.93
CA LEU A 115 -4.13 -5.92 -6.62
C LEU A 115 -4.78 -5.40 -7.89
N PHE A 116 -5.51 -4.27 -7.81
CA PHE A 116 -6.17 -3.70 -8.98
C PHE A 116 -5.16 -3.19 -10.02
N PHE A 117 -4.06 -2.59 -9.57
CA PHE A 117 -3.00 -2.15 -10.47
C PHE A 117 -2.31 -3.34 -11.15
N GLY A 118 -2.08 -4.44 -10.42
CA GLY A 118 -1.58 -5.69 -10.98
C GLY A 118 -2.53 -6.30 -12.02
N LEU A 119 -3.84 -6.31 -11.75
CA LEU A 119 -4.86 -6.76 -12.71
C LEU A 119 -4.87 -5.90 -13.97
N PHE A 120 -4.69 -4.59 -13.84
CA PHE A 120 -4.53 -3.69 -14.97
C PHE A 120 -3.29 -4.04 -15.80
N ILE A 121 -2.12 -4.23 -15.17
CA ILE A 121 -0.88 -4.62 -15.88
C ILE A 121 -1.06 -5.96 -16.61
N LEU A 122 -1.65 -6.96 -15.95
CA LEU A 122 -1.92 -8.27 -16.57
C LEU A 122 -2.88 -8.14 -17.75
N SER A 123 -3.90 -7.28 -17.64
CA SER A 123 -4.84 -7.03 -18.73
C SER A 123 -4.18 -6.29 -19.90
N ALA A 124 -3.33 -5.30 -19.62
CA ALA A 124 -2.57 -4.59 -20.64
C ALA A 124 -1.59 -5.52 -21.35
N TRP A 125 -0.87 -6.36 -20.59
CA TRP A 125 0.04 -7.35 -21.13
C TRP A 125 -0.66 -8.37 -22.04
N PHE A 126 -1.86 -8.83 -21.64
CA PHE A 126 -2.66 -9.75 -22.46
C PHE A 126 -3.15 -9.09 -23.77
N LEU A 127 -3.34 -7.78 -23.77
CA LEU A 127 -3.82 -7.00 -24.90
C LEU A 127 -2.70 -6.43 -25.77
N ASP A 128 -1.43 -6.70 -25.45
CA ASP A 128 -0.24 -6.10 -26.08
C ASP A 128 -0.31 -4.56 -26.13
N LEU A 129 -0.77 -3.96 -25.02
CA LEU A 129 -0.91 -2.50 -24.81
C LEU A 129 0.32 -1.86 -24.17
#